data_AF-A0A9P5W800-F1
#
_entry.id   AF-A0A9P5W800-F1
#
_cell.length_a   1.000
_cell.length_b   1.000
_cell.length_c   1.000
_cell.angle_alpha   90.00
_cell.angle_beta   90.00
_cell.angle_gamma   90.00
#
_symmetry.space_group_name_H-M   'P 1'
#
loop_
_entity.id
_entity.type
_entity.pdbx_description
1 polymer ?
#
loop_
_entity_poly.entity_id
_entity_poly.type
_entity_poly.pdbx_seq_one_letter_code
_entity_poly.pdbx_strand_id
1 'polypeptide(L)'
;MLLEEDDPNQTHRQEQDSRCRQLIGQIVHARKCNKSFFFLDVRVDEQLKCTVLFRSDDPRELLPQRLSDSELAAQWRKVRRGDTICLQVFDPSQEEVSRRDHLVYQAADFTVLTAWSGHVPFPPEPAMGFKQSDVASHPHQQPEVKLATAVAMKPASDQVSWEDYCKFWINSHRCLKKDCQKKHPTGEEYASVQAMWVKERTQVRKERSKMQDDPHAISSKVPHSRRALIFCRWLVHTFGKDYLNSGTGVLDVAGGKGEISLFLTHMFGIRSTVVEPKVRKDKSYQRRNLMEVIQKELDIEAGGDGRFYKRIALSSPTGQISLPCHPNPESSGDGARENINDDGCEVEEHDQETIKKERKRLKKQQRDQFVVPRLNTLLDSQFEEHHGDMLEGASILIGMHPDQATEPIVDMALKHKKPFAVVPCCVFGQENPHRRLSNGGEVNTTLDLIQYLMEKDTSNGVLGTMHKEFLAFDGMNIVVFYRPSPTESSQ
;
A
#
# COMPACT_ATOMS: atom_id res chain seq x y z
N MET A 1 0.02 49.56 -57.96
CA MET A 1 1.12 48.96 -57.18
C MET A 1 1.00 49.47 -55.77
N LEU A 2 0.12 48.85 -54.99
CA LEU A 2 0.08 48.99 -53.55
C LEU A 2 0.98 47.87 -53.03
N LEU A 3 2.06 48.24 -52.37
CA LEU A 3 2.94 47.30 -51.70
C LEU A 3 2.21 46.87 -50.42
N GLU A 4 1.82 45.60 -50.36
CA GLU A 4 1.33 44.96 -49.15
C GLU A 4 2.49 44.91 -48.15
N GLU A 5 2.34 45.55 -47.00
CA GLU A 5 3.27 45.41 -45.88
C GLU A 5 2.99 44.08 -45.19
N ASP A 6 3.96 43.16 -45.25
CA ASP A 6 3.92 41.87 -44.56
C ASP A 6 3.85 42.09 -43.03
N ASP A 7 2.76 41.62 -42.43
CA ASP A 7 2.55 41.61 -40.98
C ASP A 7 3.51 40.59 -40.32
N PRO A 8 4.46 41.02 -39.46
CA PRO A 8 5.42 40.12 -38.79
C PRO A 8 4.76 39.10 -37.85
N ASN A 9 3.47 39.25 -37.51
CA ASN A 9 2.71 38.24 -36.76
C ASN A 9 2.24 37.04 -37.60
N GLN A 10 2.15 37.17 -38.92
CA GLN A 10 1.76 36.05 -39.79
C GLN A 10 2.91 35.06 -39.99
N THR A 11 4.14 35.56 -40.10
CA THR A 11 5.36 34.74 -40.25
C THR A 11 5.66 33.96 -38.97
N HIS A 12 5.49 34.58 -37.80
CA HIS A 12 5.68 33.90 -36.50
C HIS A 12 4.65 32.78 -36.23
N ARG A 13 3.40 32.95 -36.66
CA ARG A 13 2.37 31.89 -36.56
C ARG A 13 2.64 30.73 -37.52
N GLN A 14 3.12 30.99 -38.74
CA GLN A 14 3.48 29.94 -39.70
C GLN A 14 4.76 29.16 -39.30
N GLU A 15 5.72 29.78 -38.61
CA GLU A 15 6.91 29.10 -38.05
C GLU A 15 6.67 28.36 -36.71
N GLN A 16 5.62 28.71 -35.97
CA GLN A 16 5.18 27.95 -34.78
C GLN A 16 4.40 26.68 -35.17
N ASP A 17 3.60 26.73 -36.23
CA ASP A 17 2.78 25.59 -36.68
C ASP A 17 3.61 24.45 -37.29
N SER A 18 4.81 24.75 -37.79
CA SER A 18 5.70 23.78 -38.45
C SER A 18 6.56 22.92 -37.49
N ARG A 19 6.50 23.18 -36.17
CA ARG A 19 7.25 22.43 -35.12
C ARG A 19 6.35 21.70 -34.12
N CYS A 20 5.04 21.72 -34.35
CA CYS A 20 4.05 21.07 -33.53
C CYS A 20 3.66 19.72 -34.15
N ARG A 21 3.77 18.62 -33.39
CA ARG A 21 3.32 17.28 -33.83
C ARG A 21 2.27 16.74 -32.87
N GLN A 22 1.31 15.98 -33.38
CA GLN A 22 0.36 15.26 -32.54
C GLN A 22 0.91 13.87 -32.24
N LEU A 23 0.94 13.48 -30.97
CA LEU A 23 1.40 12.17 -30.52
C LEU A 23 0.27 11.46 -29.78
N ILE A 24 -0.08 10.26 -30.24
CA ILE A 24 -1.06 9.39 -29.59
C ILE A 24 -0.33 8.16 -29.10
N GLY A 25 -0.52 7.79 -27.84
CA GLY A 25 0.14 6.61 -27.29
C GLY A 25 -0.25 6.32 -25.85
N GLN A 26 0.26 5.23 -25.32
CA GLN A 26 -0.05 4.75 -23.98
C GLN A 26 1.01 5.23 -22.97
N ILE A 27 0.58 5.74 -21.81
CA ILE A 27 1.49 6.10 -20.72
C ILE A 27 2.08 4.83 -20.11
N VAL A 28 3.31 4.50 -20.46
CA VAL A 28 4.01 3.31 -19.95
C VAL A 28 4.82 3.61 -18.70
N HIS A 29 5.21 4.88 -18.52
CA HIS A 29 5.93 5.34 -17.34
C HIS A 29 5.67 6.82 -17.08
N ALA A 30 5.76 7.24 -15.81
CA ALA A 30 5.61 8.63 -15.41
C ALA A 30 6.49 8.94 -14.19
N ARG A 31 7.22 10.06 -14.24
CA ARG A 31 8.15 10.52 -13.18
C ARG A 31 7.90 12.00 -12.87
N LYS A 32 7.52 12.31 -11.62
CA LYS A 32 7.54 13.69 -11.12
C LYS A 32 8.84 13.94 -10.38
N CYS A 33 9.67 14.80 -10.92
CA CYS A 33 11.00 15.08 -10.36
C CYS A 33 10.92 16.15 -9.28
N ASN A 34 10.20 17.25 -9.53
CA ASN A 34 10.01 18.32 -8.55
C ASN A 34 8.65 19.00 -8.76
N LYS A 35 8.48 20.23 -8.24
CA LYS A 35 7.25 21.02 -8.44
C LYS A 35 7.15 21.63 -9.83
N SER A 36 8.29 21.87 -10.49
CA SER A 36 8.40 22.62 -11.73
C SER A 36 8.52 21.76 -12.99
N PHE A 37 8.69 20.44 -12.89
CA PHE A 37 8.63 19.54 -14.05
C PHE A 37 8.35 18.06 -13.73
N PHE A 38 7.82 17.36 -14.73
CA PHE A 38 7.65 15.91 -14.75
C PHE A 38 7.82 15.33 -16.16
N PHE A 39 8.08 14.01 -16.24
CA PHE A 39 8.23 13.27 -17.50
C PHE A 39 7.14 12.20 -17.63
N LEU A 40 6.65 12.01 -18.85
CA LEU A 40 5.89 10.85 -19.27
C LEU A 40 6.70 10.09 -20.32
N ASP A 41 6.80 8.78 -20.18
CA ASP A 41 7.25 7.94 -21.28
C ASP A 41 6.01 7.32 -21.92
N VAL A 42 5.83 7.59 -23.21
CA VAL A 42 4.63 7.28 -23.98
C VAL A 42 5.00 6.32 -25.10
N ARG A 43 4.35 5.16 -25.12
CA ARG A 43 4.51 4.16 -26.17
C ARG A 43 3.54 4.47 -27.31
N VAL A 44 4.07 4.77 -28.49
CA VAL A 44 3.30 5.15 -29.68
C VAL A 44 2.95 3.93 -30.51
N ASP A 45 3.88 2.98 -30.64
CA ASP A 45 3.69 1.67 -31.27
C ASP A 45 4.45 0.57 -30.49
N GLU A 46 4.46 -0.67 -30.97
CA GLU A 46 5.10 -1.80 -30.26
C GLU A 46 6.61 -1.63 -30.03
N GLN A 47 7.29 -0.80 -30.83
CA GLN A 47 8.74 -0.62 -30.80
C GLN A 47 9.18 0.82 -30.47
N LEU A 48 8.25 1.78 -30.56
CA LEU A 48 8.51 3.20 -30.42
C LEU A 48 7.99 3.73 -29.08
N LYS A 49 8.94 4.11 -28.24
CA LYS A 49 8.71 4.82 -26.98
C LYS A 49 9.33 6.20 -27.03
N CYS A 50 8.57 7.21 -26.63
CA CYS A 50 9.00 8.60 -26.61
C CYS A 50 8.94 9.16 -25.19
N THR A 51 9.89 10.04 -24.85
CA THR A 51 9.86 10.79 -23.59
C THR A 51 9.25 12.16 -23.83
N VAL A 52 8.30 12.55 -23.00
CA VAL A 52 7.65 13.86 -23.02
C VAL A 52 7.86 14.57 -21.69
N LEU A 53 8.36 15.80 -21.74
CA LEU A 53 8.63 16.67 -20.60
C LEU A 53 7.54 17.74 -20.47
N PHE A 54 7.00 17.86 -19.27
CA PHE A 54 6.12 18.94 -18.87
C PHE A 54 6.85 19.79 -17.83
N ARG A 55 6.91 21.11 -18.03
CA ARG A 55 7.63 22.02 -17.13
C ARG A 55 7.02 23.42 -17.05
N SER A 56 7.18 24.08 -15.91
CA SER A 56 6.77 25.46 -15.62
C SER A 56 7.95 26.44 -15.52
N ASP A 57 9.16 25.90 -15.37
CA ASP A 57 10.40 26.67 -15.18
C ASP A 57 11.14 26.97 -16.49
N ASP A 58 10.51 26.78 -17.64
CA ASP A 58 11.08 27.16 -18.93
C ASP A 58 10.71 28.62 -19.26
N PRO A 59 11.68 29.56 -19.30
CA PRO A 59 11.42 30.94 -19.67
C PRO A 59 11.34 31.17 -21.19
N ARG A 60 11.50 30.14 -22.02
CA ARG A 60 11.63 30.26 -23.49
C ARG A 60 10.27 30.17 -24.20
N GLU A 61 10.06 30.97 -25.25
CA GLU A 61 8.80 31.13 -26.01
C GLU A 61 8.43 29.95 -26.95
N LEU A 62 9.03 28.77 -26.77
CA LEU A 62 8.85 27.63 -27.69
C LEU A 62 7.54 26.85 -27.46
N LEU A 63 6.86 27.09 -26.34
CA LEU A 63 5.54 26.50 -26.05
C LEU A 63 4.46 27.58 -26.21
N PRO A 64 3.29 27.25 -26.81
CA PRO A 64 2.23 28.23 -27.05
C PRO A 64 1.63 28.83 -25.76
N GLN A 65 1.84 28.20 -24.60
CA GLN A 65 1.45 28.69 -23.28
C GLN A 65 2.51 28.34 -22.23
N ARG A 66 2.85 29.30 -21.36
CA ARG A 66 3.70 29.07 -20.20
C ARG A 66 2.86 28.43 -19.09
N LEU A 67 3.19 27.20 -18.71
CA LEU A 67 2.54 26.54 -17.59
C LEU A 67 2.97 27.18 -16.27
N SER A 68 2.03 27.57 -15.42
CA SER A 68 2.28 27.84 -14.01
C SER A 68 2.50 26.54 -13.23
N ASP A 69 3.13 26.61 -12.06
CA ASP A 69 3.27 25.46 -11.14
C ASP A 69 1.91 24.83 -10.78
N SER A 70 0.85 25.64 -10.75
CA SER A 70 -0.52 25.19 -10.45
C SER A 70 -1.12 24.39 -11.61
N GLU A 71 -0.96 24.87 -12.85
CA GLU A 71 -1.43 24.20 -14.06
C GLU A 71 -0.63 22.92 -14.31
N LEU A 72 0.70 22.96 -14.14
CA LEU A 72 1.54 21.77 -14.21
C LEU A 72 1.13 20.72 -13.15
N ALA A 73 0.80 21.17 -11.93
CA ALA A 73 0.25 20.29 -10.92
C ALA A 73 -1.12 19.72 -11.32
N ALA A 74 -1.97 20.48 -12.02
CA ALA A 74 -3.23 20.00 -12.56
C ALA A 74 -3.01 18.94 -13.65
N GLN A 75 -2.05 19.13 -14.56
CA GLN A 75 -1.70 18.12 -15.56
C GLN A 75 -1.20 16.84 -14.92
N TRP A 76 -0.34 16.94 -13.91
CA TRP A 76 0.12 15.77 -13.17
C TRP A 76 -1.03 14.99 -12.48
N ARG A 77 -2.13 15.67 -12.09
CA ARG A 77 -3.30 14.99 -11.49
C ARG A 77 -4.08 14.15 -12.51
N LYS A 78 -4.01 14.48 -13.81
CA LYS A 78 -4.65 13.71 -14.88
C LYS A 78 -3.89 12.42 -15.23
N VAL A 79 -2.61 12.32 -14.88
CA VAL A 79 -1.73 11.21 -15.30
C VAL A 79 -2.09 9.90 -14.60
N ARG A 80 -2.50 8.88 -15.38
CA ARG A 80 -2.50 7.47 -14.93
C ARG A 80 -1.72 6.60 -15.90
N ARG A 81 -1.00 5.61 -15.36
CA ARG A 81 -0.24 4.65 -16.18
C ARG A 81 -1.22 3.67 -16.82
N GLY A 82 -0.98 3.35 -18.09
CA GLY A 82 -1.86 2.53 -18.92
C GLY A 82 -2.89 3.31 -19.72
N ASP A 83 -3.16 4.58 -19.38
CA ASP A 83 -4.08 5.41 -20.17
C ASP A 83 -3.49 5.67 -21.56
N THR A 84 -4.34 5.59 -22.58
CA THR A 84 -4.03 6.05 -23.93
C THR A 84 -4.37 7.53 -24.02
N ILE A 85 -3.38 8.33 -24.36
CA ILE A 85 -3.45 9.79 -24.37
C ILE A 85 -3.11 10.36 -25.75
N CYS A 86 -3.65 11.53 -26.04
CA CYS A 86 -3.29 12.36 -27.17
C CYS A 86 -2.61 13.64 -26.67
N LEU A 87 -1.45 13.95 -27.21
CA LEU A 87 -0.59 15.07 -26.84
C LEU A 87 -0.30 15.94 -28.05
N GLN A 88 -0.21 17.23 -27.84
CA GLN A 88 0.47 18.13 -28.75
C GLN A 88 1.91 18.30 -28.26
N VAL A 89 2.88 17.83 -29.06
CA VAL A 89 4.29 17.78 -28.69
C VAL A 89 5.12 18.74 -29.52
N PHE A 90 6.14 19.31 -28.87
CA PHE A 90 7.09 20.27 -29.45
C PHE A 90 8.50 19.71 -29.35
N ASP A 91 9.34 20.04 -30.33
CA ASP A 91 10.72 19.54 -30.37
C ASP A 91 11.55 20.05 -29.17
N PRO A 92 12.50 19.23 -28.67
CA PRO A 92 13.43 19.63 -27.62
C PRO A 92 14.26 20.85 -28.00
N SER A 93 14.66 21.63 -26.99
CA SER A 93 15.66 22.69 -27.18
C SER A 93 17.04 22.11 -27.56
N GLN A 94 17.90 22.90 -28.22
CA GLN A 94 19.26 22.47 -28.60
C GLN A 94 20.11 22.02 -27.39
N GLU A 95 19.91 22.63 -26.22
CA GLU A 95 20.54 22.21 -24.96
C GLU A 95 20.04 20.85 -24.46
N GLU A 96 18.77 20.51 -24.70
CA GLU A 96 18.19 19.22 -24.30
C GLU A 96 18.61 18.10 -25.25
N VAL A 97 18.76 18.41 -26.55
CA VAL A 97 19.28 17.48 -27.57
C VAL A 97 20.75 17.14 -27.30
N SER A 98 21.59 18.14 -26.96
CA SER A 98 23.03 17.93 -26.75
C SER A 98 23.39 17.09 -25.50
N ARG A 99 22.45 16.92 -24.56
CA ARG A 99 22.69 16.23 -23.27
C ARG A 99 22.13 14.82 -23.19
N ARG A 100 21.42 14.34 -24.22
CA ARG A 100 20.75 13.02 -24.18
C ARG A 100 20.96 12.25 -25.48
N ASP A 101 21.00 10.93 -25.34
CA ASP A 101 21.07 9.96 -26.43
C ASP A 101 19.71 9.68 -27.10
N HIS A 102 18.64 10.29 -26.61
CA HIS A 102 17.28 10.15 -27.12
C HIS A 102 16.52 11.49 -27.08
N LEU A 103 15.59 11.67 -28.01
CA LEU A 103 14.76 12.86 -28.10
C LEU A 103 13.78 12.95 -26.92
N VAL A 104 13.65 14.15 -26.36
CA VAL A 104 12.68 14.47 -25.29
C VAL A 104 11.77 15.57 -25.81
N TYR A 105 10.55 15.21 -26.16
CA TYR A 105 9.56 16.19 -26.58
C TYR A 105 9.07 17.02 -25.40
N GLN A 106 8.57 18.22 -25.65
CA GLN A 106 7.86 19.01 -24.65
C GLN A 106 6.36 19.02 -24.91
N ALA A 107 5.54 19.10 -23.87
CA ALA A 107 4.09 19.25 -23.98
C ALA A 107 3.53 20.14 -22.86
N ALA A 108 2.42 20.82 -23.16
CA ALA A 108 1.72 21.65 -22.18
C ALA A 108 0.47 20.96 -21.60
N ASP A 109 -0.22 20.14 -22.39
CA ASP A 109 -1.42 19.41 -21.99
C ASP A 109 -1.51 18.08 -22.75
N PHE A 110 -2.43 17.21 -22.32
CA PHE A 110 -2.84 16.00 -22.99
C PHE A 110 -4.31 15.69 -22.72
N THR A 111 -4.93 14.99 -23.68
CA THR A 111 -6.29 14.47 -23.53
C THR A 111 -6.23 12.96 -23.34
N VAL A 112 -6.98 12.44 -22.37
CA VAL A 112 -7.14 10.98 -22.20
C VAL A 112 -8.17 10.49 -23.21
N LEU A 113 -7.75 9.64 -24.14
CA LEU A 113 -8.64 9.01 -25.12
C LEU A 113 -9.31 7.76 -24.55
N THR A 114 -8.52 6.91 -23.92
CA THR A 114 -8.99 5.64 -23.35
C THR A 114 -8.34 5.43 -21.98
N ALA A 115 -9.15 5.35 -20.94
CA ALA A 115 -8.68 5.04 -19.60
C ALA A 115 -8.38 3.55 -19.46
N TRP A 116 -7.29 3.21 -18.76
CA TRP A 116 -6.99 1.81 -18.45
C TRP A 116 -7.98 1.26 -17.43
N SER A 117 -8.67 0.17 -17.79
CA SER A 117 -9.74 -0.43 -16.97
C SER A 117 -9.24 -1.13 -15.70
N GLY A 118 -7.93 -1.37 -15.56
CA GLY A 118 -7.34 -1.96 -14.34
C GLY A 118 -7.59 -3.46 -14.15
N HIS A 119 -8.35 -4.11 -15.03
CA HIS A 119 -8.65 -5.55 -14.95
C HIS A 119 -7.43 -6.45 -15.20
N VAL A 120 -6.37 -5.91 -15.80
CA VAL A 120 -5.09 -6.60 -16.03
C VAL A 120 -3.97 -5.77 -15.42
N PRO A 121 -2.99 -6.38 -14.70
CA PRO A 121 -1.82 -5.66 -14.21
C PRO A 121 -1.06 -5.01 -15.36
N PHE A 122 -0.85 -3.70 -15.30
CA PHE A 122 -0.09 -2.98 -16.32
C PHE A 122 1.42 -3.17 -16.09
N PRO A 123 2.16 -3.82 -17.02
CA PRO A 123 3.59 -4.07 -16.84
C PRO A 123 4.36 -2.73 -16.99
N PRO A 124 5.04 -2.26 -15.93
CA PRO A 124 5.76 -0.98 -16.00
C PRO A 124 6.99 -1.11 -16.89
N GLU A 125 7.13 -0.20 -17.85
CA GLU A 125 8.36 -0.08 -18.62
C GLU A 125 9.44 0.73 -17.90
N PRO A 126 10.73 0.44 -18.16
CA PRO A 126 11.82 1.27 -17.71
C PRO A 126 11.83 2.63 -18.44
N ALA A 127 12.42 3.61 -17.78
CA ALA A 127 12.67 4.94 -18.32
C ALA A 127 13.54 4.89 -19.59
N MET A 128 13.26 5.75 -20.57
CA MET A 128 14.21 5.99 -21.68
C MET A 128 15.55 6.53 -21.14
N GLY A 129 16.67 6.11 -21.74
CA GLY A 129 18.02 6.51 -21.33
C GLY A 129 18.65 5.66 -20.22
N PHE A 130 17.95 4.63 -19.72
CA PHE A 130 18.60 3.53 -19.01
C PHE A 130 19.15 2.54 -20.04
N LYS A 131 20.47 2.38 -20.12
CA LYS A 131 21.10 1.32 -20.91
C LYS A 131 20.58 -0.04 -20.41
N GLN A 132 19.65 -0.63 -21.15
CA GLN A 132 19.36 -2.06 -21.04
C GLN A 132 20.54 -2.80 -21.65
N SER A 133 21.16 -3.69 -20.87
CA SER A 133 22.04 -4.72 -21.42
C SER A 133 21.29 -5.48 -22.51
N ASP A 134 21.92 -5.59 -23.69
CA ASP A 134 21.39 -6.13 -24.93
C ASP A 134 20.48 -7.36 -24.76
N VAL A 135 19.22 -7.23 -25.16
CA VAL A 135 18.42 -8.38 -25.58
C VAL A 135 17.67 -8.00 -26.85
N ALA A 136 18.12 -8.60 -27.95
CA ALA A 136 17.62 -8.43 -29.30
C ALA A 136 16.16 -8.90 -29.45
N SER A 137 15.49 -8.25 -30.40
CA SER A 137 14.11 -8.43 -30.84
C SER A 137 13.89 -9.65 -31.75
N HIS A 138 12.86 -10.44 -31.40
CA HIS A 138 11.90 -11.22 -32.23
C HIS A 138 12.38 -12.43 -33.07
N PRO A 139 11.52 -13.44 -33.44
CA PRO A 139 10.05 -13.42 -33.52
C PRO A 139 9.31 -14.67 -32.95
N HIS A 140 7.96 -14.60 -32.99
CA HIS A 140 7.00 -15.65 -32.68
C HIS A 140 7.29 -17.00 -33.38
N GLN A 141 7.34 -18.08 -32.58
CA GLN A 141 6.90 -19.44 -32.92
C GLN A 141 6.58 -20.18 -31.61
N GLN A 142 5.35 -20.68 -31.45
CA GLN A 142 5.10 -21.82 -30.55
C GLN A 142 5.61 -23.08 -31.30
N PRO A 143 6.30 -24.05 -30.66
CA PRO A 143 5.56 -25.10 -29.94
C PRO A 143 6.32 -25.85 -28.81
N GLU A 144 5.54 -26.67 -28.11
CA GLU A 144 5.85 -27.99 -27.53
C GLU A 144 6.87 -28.17 -26.38
N VAL A 145 6.32 -28.74 -25.31
CA VAL A 145 7.00 -29.39 -24.19
C VAL A 145 7.84 -30.56 -24.68
N LYS A 146 9.16 -30.50 -24.46
CA LYS A 146 10.01 -31.70 -24.31
C LYS A 146 11.00 -31.53 -23.17
N LEU A 147 10.91 -32.47 -22.23
CA LEU A 147 11.74 -32.63 -21.05
C LEU A 147 13.13 -33.13 -21.48
N ALA A 148 14.21 -32.43 -21.10
CA ALA A 148 15.57 -32.96 -21.22
C ALA A 148 16.52 -32.40 -20.14
N THR A 149 16.87 -33.32 -19.24
CA THR A 149 18.09 -33.57 -18.48
C THR A 149 19.16 -32.49 -18.32
N ALA A 150 19.58 -32.34 -17.06
CA ALA A 150 20.65 -31.49 -16.57
C ALA A 150 21.98 -31.66 -17.30
N VAL A 151 22.52 -30.55 -17.81
CA VAL A 151 23.95 -30.39 -18.14
C VAL A 151 24.44 -29.14 -17.43
N ALA A 152 25.41 -29.33 -16.55
CA ALA A 152 26.09 -28.26 -15.82
C ALA A 152 26.82 -27.33 -16.80
N MET A 153 26.47 -26.03 -16.78
CA MET A 153 27.24 -24.98 -17.42
C MET A 153 27.79 -24.03 -16.35
N LYS A 154 29.11 -23.84 -16.35
CA LYS A 154 29.81 -22.78 -15.61
C LYS A 154 29.41 -21.42 -16.19
N PRO A 155 29.21 -20.35 -15.40
CA PRO A 155 29.01 -19.03 -15.96
C PRO A 155 30.35 -18.32 -16.15
N ALA A 156 30.52 -17.74 -17.34
CA ALA A 156 31.40 -16.61 -17.58
C ALA A 156 30.51 -15.42 -17.94
N SER A 157 30.41 -14.43 -17.04
CA SER A 157 29.99 -13.05 -17.36
C SER A 157 30.28 -12.16 -16.17
N ASP A 158 30.88 -10.99 -16.41
CA ASP A 158 31.14 -9.90 -15.48
C ASP A 158 29.84 -9.34 -14.85
N GLN A 159 29.24 -10.09 -13.92
CA GLN A 159 28.20 -9.58 -13.04
C GLN A 159 28.87 -8.96 -11.82
N VAL A 160 28.70 -7.64 -11.65
CA VAL A 160 29.16 -6.92 -10.45
C VAL A 160 28.44 -7.53 -9.25
N SER A 161 29.15 -8.37 -8.51
CA SER A 161 28.64 -8.98 -7.29
C SER A 161 28.84 -8.04 -6.09
N TRP A 162 27.87 -7.99 -5.18
CA TRP A 162 28.01 -7.24 -3.93
C TRP A 162 29.06 -7.85 -2.98
N GLU A 163 29.50 -9.10 -3.19
CA GLU A 163 30.42 -9.83 -2.31
C GLU A 163 31.80 -9.17 -2.16
N ASP A 164 32.19 -8.31 -3.10
CA ASP A 164 33.42 -7.52 -3.03
C ASP A 164 33.32 -6.34 -2.06
N TYR A 165 32.11 -5.98 -1.65
CA TYR A 165 31.82 -4.82 -0.81
C TYR A 165 31.60 -5.22 0.65
N CYS A 166 31.93 -4.31 1.56
CA CYS A 166 31.80 -4.57 3.00
C CYS A 166 30.34 -4.51 3.42
N LYS A 167 29.75 -5.64 3.80
CA LYS A 167 28.34 -5.69 4.28
C LYS A 167 28.02 -4.71 5.42
N PHE A 168 28.99 -4.43 6.31
CA PHE A 168 28.78 -3.48 7.40
C PHE A 168 28.71 -2.04 6.89
N TRP A 169 29.59 -1.69 5.95
CA TRP A 169 29.57 -0.40 5.29
C TRP A 169 28.29 -0.20 4.46
N ILE A 170 27.92 -1.20 3.65
CA ILE A 170 26.70 -1.18 2.83
C ILE A 170 25.44 -1.00 3.70
N ASN A 171 25.36 -1.72 4.82
CA ASN A 171 24.18 -1.71 5.68
C ASN A 171 24.05 -0.43 6.54
N SER A 172 25.14 0.12 7.05
CA SER A 172 25.07 1.19 8.06
C SER A 172 26.02 2.37 7.85
N HIS A 173 26.71 2.44 6.71
CA HIS A 173 27.77 3.43 6.45
C HIS A 173 28.89 3.41 7.49
N ARG A 174 29.03 2.31 8.23
CA ARG A 174 29.99 2.19 9.33
C ARG A 174 30.64 0.83 9.31
N CYS A 175 31.96 0.81 9.12
CA CYS A 175 32.79 -0.37 9.29
C CYS A 175 33.66 -0.20 10.54
N LEU A 176 33.65 -1.20 11.43
CA LEU A 176 34.46 -1.19 12.66
C LEU A 176 35.89 -1.72 12.43
N LYS A 177 36.19 -2.26 11.25
CA LYS A 177 37.52 -2.74 10.89
C LYS A 177 38.36 -1.57 10.38
N LYS A 178 39.51 -1.34 11.01
CA LYS A 178 40.48 -0.31 10.59
C LYS A 178 41.05 -0.60 9.20
N ASP A 179 41.43 -1.85 8.95
CA ASP A 179 41.97 -2.31 7.66
C ASP A 179 40.98 -3.27 6.98
N CYS A 180 39.83 -2.75 6.55
CA CYS A 180 38.84 -3.57 5.86
C CYS A 180 39.28 -3.87 4.43
N GLN A 181 39.50 -5.15 4.10
CA GLN A 181 39.86 -5.60 2.75
C GLN A 181 38.71 -5.54 1.73
N LYS A 182 37.50 -5.20 2.19
CA LYS A 182 36.29 -5.12 1.35
C LYS A 182 36.01 -3.67 0.97
N LYS A 183 35.44 -3.46 -0.21
CA LYS A 183 35.18 -2.12 -0.75
C LYS A 183 34.17 -1.34 0.09
N HIS A 184 34.43 -0.05 0.28
CA HIS A 184 33.57 0.92 0.97
C HIS A 184 33.11 1.99 -0.05
N PRO A 185 32.04 1.71 -0.82
CA PRO A 185 31.61 2.59 -1.88
C PRO A 185 30.98 3.86 -1.30
N THR A 186 30.94 4.92 -2.10
CA THR A 186 30.30 6.20 -1.75
C THR A 186 29.44 6.69 -2.93
N GLY A 187 28.59 7.69 -2.69
CA GLY A 187 27.76 8.29 -3.75
C GLY A 187 26.84 7.30 -4.46
N GLU A 188 26.81 7.35 -5.78
CA GLU A 188 25.96 6.50 -6.63
C GLU A 188 26.33 5.02 -6.57
N GLU A 189 27.63 4.71 -6.47
CA GLU A 189 28.12 3.33 -6.33
C GLU A 189 27.59 2.71 -5.04
N TYR A 190 27.58 3.47 -3.94
CA TYR A 190 26.98 3.02 -2.69
C TYR A 190 25.48 2.73 -2.85
N ALA A 191 24.73 3.67 -3.44
CA ALA A 191 23.29 3.52 -3.62
C ALA A 191 22.95 2.28 -4.47
N SER A 192 23.72 2.04 -5.54
CA SER A 192 23.57 0.87 -6.41
C SER A 192 23.85 -0.43 -5.66
N VAL A 193 25.00 -0.53 -4.99
CA VAL A 193 25.41 -1.73 -4.25
C VAL A 193 24.46 -2.01 -3.07
N GLN A 194 24.02 -0.97 -2.36
CA GLN A 194 23.03 -1.11 -1.30
C GLN A 194 21.70 -1.61 -1.84
N ALA A 195 21.21 -1.07 -2.95
CA ALA A 195 19.96 -1.53 -3.57
C ALA A 195 20.05 -3.01 -3.98
N MET A 196 21.17 -3.44 -4.58
CA MET A 196 21.43 -4.84 -4.92
C MET A 196 21.43 -5.74 -3.67
N TRP A 197 22.22 -5.37 -2.65
CA TRP A 197 22.31 -6.12 -1.39
C TRP A 197 20.95 -6.23 -0.68
N VAL A 198 20.17 -5.13 -0.60
CA VAL A 198 18.83 -5.14 0.00
C VAL A 198 17.89 -6.04 -0.80
N LYS A 199 17.90 -5.95 -2.13
CA LYS A 199 17.03 -6.77 -3.00
C LYS A 199 17.29 -8.26 -2.80
N GLU A 200 18.55 -8.68 -2.89
CA GLU A 200 18.95 -10.09 -2.72
C GLU A 200 18.62 -10.58 -1.30
N ARG A 201 18.99 -9.83 -0.26
CA ARG A 201 18.70 -10.20 1.14
C ARG A 201 17.20 -10.28 1.41
N THR A 202 16.41 -9.40 0.81
CA THR A 202 14.94 -9.44 0.91
C THR A 202 14.41 -10.69 0.23
N GLN A 203 14.90 -11.02 -0.97
CA GLN A 203 14.50 -12.22 -1.70
C GLN A 203 14.87 -13.50 -0.94
N VAL A 204 16.13 -13.64 -0.51
CA VAL A 204 16.59 -14.79 0.28
C VAL A 204 15.79 -14.94 1.58
N ARG A 205 15.48 -13.83 2.26
CA ARG A 205 14.62 -13.87 3.47
C ARG A 205 13.23 -14.39 3.13
N LYS A 206 12.64 -13.92 2.03
CA LYS A 206 11.30 -14.36 1.59
C LYS A 206 11.30 -15.83 1.22
N GLU A 207 12.27 -16.29 0.44
CA GLU A 207 12.45 -17.70 0.06
C GLU A 207 12.63 -18.59 1.28
N ARG A 208 13.50 -18.20 2.22
CA ARG A 208 13.69 -18.94 3.48
C ARG A 208 12.45 -18.98 4.37
N SER A 209 11.61 -17.95 4.29
CA SER A 209 10.36 -17.88 5.06
C SER A 209 9.18 -18.57 4.37
N LYS A 210 9.32 -18.99 3.10
CA LYS A 210 8.24 -19.68 2.39
C LYS A 210 8.12 -21.10 2.95
N MET A 211 6.94 -21.41 3.48
CA MET A 211 6.61 -22.77 3.90
C MET A 211 6.22 -23.62 2.69
N GLN A 212 6.46 -24.92 2.77
CA GLN A 212 6.18 -25.87 1.69
C GLN A 212 4.70 -25.87 1.30
N ASP A 213 3.82 -25.82 2.29
CA ASP A 213 2.35 -25.90 2.10
C ASP A 213 1.69 -24.53 1.88
N ASP A 214 2.48 -23.45 1.80
CA ASP A 214 1.93 -22.10 1.62
C ASP A 214 1.52 -21.87 0.15
N PRO A 215 0.23 -21.67 -0.14
CA PRO A 215 -0.27 -21.49 -1.50
C PRO A 215 0.08 -20.12 -2.08
N HIS A 216 0.47 -19.14 -1.26
CA HIS A 216 0.73 -17.78 -1.73
C HIS A 216 2.12 -17.67 -2.36
N ALA A 217 2.16 -17.16 -3.59
CA ALA A 217 3.41 -16.84 -4.27
C ALA A 217 4.21 -15.79 -3.46
N ILE A 218 5.55 -15.90 -3.49
CA ILE A 218 6.43 -14.94 -2.79
C ILE A 218 6.18 -13.49 -3.26
N SER A 219 5.84 -13.33 -4.53
CA SER A 219 5.51 -12.05 -5.15
C SER A 219 4.15 -11.49 -4.73
N SER A 220 3.19 -12.33 -4.36
CA SER A 220 1.85 -11.89 -3.94
C SER A 220 1.76 -11.54 -2.45
N LYS A 221 2.72 -11.99 -1.64
CA LYS A 221 2.78 -11.66 -0.21
C LYS A 221 3.08 -10.19 0.03
N VAL A 222 2.27 -9.57 0.87
CA VAL A 222 2.48 -8.18 1.29
C VAL A 222 3.50 -8.07 2.42
N PRO A 223 4.18 -6.93 2.56
CA PRO A 223 5.10 -6.70 3.67
C PRO A 223 4.40 -6.80 5.03
N HIS A 224 5.18 -7.16 6.05
CA HIS A 224 4.77 -7.22 7.45
C HIS A 224 3.99 -5.97 7.93
N SER A 225 4.27 -4.78 7.40
CA SER A 225 3.54 -3.56 7.79
C SER A 225 2.04 -3.58 7.43
N ARG A 226 1.60 -4.47 6.53
CA ARG A 226 0.19 -4.61 6.13
C ARG A 226 -0.51 -5.83 6.73
N ARG A 227 0.18 -6.65 7.53
CA ARG A 227 -0.36 -7.90 8.09
C ARG A 227 -1.63 -7.69 8.91
N ALA A 228 -1.71 -6.61 9.70
CA ALA A 228 -2.88 -6.31 10.53
C ALA A 228 -4.14 -6.12 9.66
N LEU A 229 -4.02 -5.38 8.56
CA LEU A 229 -5.12 -5.18 7.61
C LEU A 229 -5.51 -6.49 6.89
N ILE A 230 -4.54 -7.30 6.47
CA ILE A 230 -4.81 -8.61 5.86
C ILE A 230 -5.57 -9.51 6.83
N PHE A 231 -5.13 -9.55 8.09
CA PHE A 231 -5.81 -10.31 9.14
C PHE A 231 -7.23 -9.79 9.40
N CYS A 232 -7.45 -8.48 9.45
CA CYS A 232 -8.79 -7.89 9.58
C CYS A 232 -9.69 -8.25 8.39
N ARG A 233 -9.20 -8.13 7.15
CA ARG A 233 -9.97 -8.52 5.96
C ARG A 233 -10.34 -10.00 5.99
N TRP A 234 -9.41 -10.86 6.38
CA TRP A 234 -9.66 -12.28 6.57
C TRP A 234 -10.72 -12.52 7.65
N LEU A 235 -10.63 -11.88 8.81
CA LEU A 235 -11.65 -11.99 9.87
C LEU A 235 -13.05 -11.64 9.36
N VAL A 236 -13.18 -10.50 8.67
CA VAL A 236 -14.46 -10.03 8.13
C VAL A 236 -15.01 -10.99 7.08
N HIS A 237 -14.15 -11.52 6.22
CA HIS A 237 -14.53 -12.52 5.22
C HIS A 237 -14.98 -13.84 5.86
N THR A 238 -14.23 -14.34 6.84
CA THR A 238 -14.43 -15.66 7.44
C THR A 238 -15.61 -15.70 8.42
N PHE A 239 -15.76 -14.67 9.27
CA PHE A 239 -16.78 -14.63 10.32
C PHE A 239 -17.98 -13.74 9.98
N GLY A 240 -17.82 -12.78 9.06
CA GLY A 240 -18.85 -11.81 8.72
C GLY A 240 -18.87 -10.60 9.66
N LYS A 241 -19.08 -9.42 9.08
CA LYS A 241 -19.10 -8.15 9.83
C LYS A 241 -20.12 -8.13 10.95
N ASP A 242 -21.34 -8.61 10.69
CA ASP A 242 -22.45 -8.54 11.66
C ASP A 242 -22.18 -9.44 12.86
N TYR A 243 -21.67 -10.65 12.64
CA TYR A 243 -21.28 -11.56 13.71
C TYR A 243 -20.15 -10.98 14.56
N LEU A 244 -19.10 -10.45 13.92
CA LEU A 244 -18.00 -9.78 14.63
C LEU A 244 -18.44 -8.56 15.43
N ASN A 245 -19.60 -7.98 15.09
CA ASN A 245 -20.21 -6.87 15.82
C ASN A 245 -21.25 -7.31 16.85
N SER A 246 -21.55 -8.60 16.96
CA SER A 246 -22.48 -9.11 17.98
C SER A 246 -21.93 -8.91 19.40
N GLY A 247 -22.82 -8.87 20.39
CA GLY A 247 -22.45 -8.73 21.80
C GLY A 247 -21.67 -7.45 22.11
N THR A 248 -20.44 -7.56 22.63
CA THR A 248 -19.51 -6.45 22.89
C THR A 248 -18.47 -6.27 21.77
N GLY A 249 -18.49 -7.15 20.76
CA GLY A 249 -17.57 -7.15 19.62
C GLY A 249 -16.32 -8.01 19.84
N VAL A 250 -15.23 -7.63 19.19
CA VAL A 250 -13.98 -8.41 19.12
C VAL A 250 -13.04 -8.12 20.29
N LEU A 251 -12.54 -9.16 20.95
CA LEU A 251 -11.50 -9.04 21.97
C LEU A 251 -10.10 -9.28 21.37
N ASP A 252 -9.31 -8.21 21.21
CA ASP A 252 -7.95 -8.19 20.62
C ASP A 252 -6.89 -8.39 21.72
N VAL A 253 -6.56 -9.65 21.99
CA VAL A 253 -5.69 -10.06 23.09
C VAL A 253 -4.23 -9.98 22.66
N ALA A 254 -3.39 -9.42 23.54
CA ALA A 254 -2.02 -9.03 23.24
C ALA A 254 -1.91 -8.10 22.02
N GLY A 255 -2.96 -7.31 21.75
CA GLY A 255 -3.04 -6.40 20.60
C GLY A 255 -2.02 -5.27 20.59
N GLY A 256 -1.24 -5.10 21.67
CA GLY A 256 -0.12 -4.17 21.76
C GLY A 256 -0.54 -2.73 21.46
N LYS A 257 -0.12 -2.20 20.30
CA LYS A 257 -0.51 -0.85 19.87
C LYS A 257 -1.97 -0.74 19.39
N GLY A 258 -2.70 -1.85 19.30
CA GLY A 258 -4.11 -1.88 18.89
C GLY A 258 -4.30 -1.63 17.39
N GLU A 259 -3.32 -1.96 16.54
CA GLU A 259 -3.45 -1.73 15.09
C GLU A 259 -4.64 -2.50 14.49
N ILE A 260 -4.86 -3.74 14.93
CA ILE A 260 -6.01 -4.56 14.51
C ILE A 260 -7.31 -3.92 14.99
N SER A 261 -7.43 -3.65 16.30
CA SER A 261 -8.60 -2.97 16.86
C SER A 261 -8.93 -1.65 16.15
N LEU A 262 -7.92 -0.85 15.78
CA LEU A 262 -8.08 0.41 15.04
C LEU A 262 -8.58 0.18 13.61
N PHE A 263 -8.07 -0.84 12.90
CA PHE A 263 -8.59 -1.22 11.59
C PHE A 263 -10.04 -1.72 11.69
N LEU A 264 -10.34 -2.63 12.61
CA LEU A 264 -11.70 -3.14 12.84
C LEU A 264 -12.67 -2.00 13.11
N THR A 265 -12.34 -1.11 14.05
CA THR A 265 -13.23 -0.02 14.47
C THR A 265 -13.41 1.03 13.38
N HIS A 266 -12.33 1.54 12.79
CA HIS A 266 -12.40 2.74 11.95
C HIS A 266 -12.46 2.46 10.45
N MET A 267 -12.11 1.25 10.01
CA MET A 267 -12.22 0.85 8.60
C MET A 267 -13.43 -0.05 8.38
N PHE A 268 -13.62 -1.07 9.21
CA PHE A 268 -14.70 -2.04 9.04
C PHE A 268 -15.96 -1.70 9.82
N GLY A 269 -15.91 -0.74 10.76
CA GLY A 269 -17.03 -0.40 11.63
C GLY A 269 -17.36 -1.53 12.62
N ILE A 270 -16.33 -2.24 13.10
CA ILE A 270 -16.44 -3.38 14.00
C ILE A 270 -15.91 -3.00 15.38
N ARG A 271 -16.74 -3.13 16.41
CA ARG A 271 -16.34 -2.85 17.79
C ARG A 271 -15.24 -3.80 18.23
N SER A 272 -14.17 -3.25 18.82
CA SER A 272 -13.05 -4.05 19.31
C SER A 272 -12.42 -3.44 20.56
N THR A 273 -12.02 -4.29 21.49
CA THR A 273 -11.34 -3.93 22.74
C THR A 273 -10.00 -4.63 22.84
N VAL A 274 -8.93 -3.88 23.11
CA VAL A 274 -7.58 -4.44 23.30
C VAL A 274 -7.41 -4.93 24.73
N VAL A 275 -6.91 -6.16 24.92
CA VAL A 275 -6.46 -6.68 26.23
C VAL A 275 -4.95 -6.82 26.19
N GLU A 276 -4.22 -6.02 26.97
CA GLU A 276 -2.76 -6.02 26.99
C GLU A 276 -2.26 -5.53 28.37
N PRO A 277 -1.41 -6.29 29.08
CA PRO A 277 -0.95 -5.91 30.42
C PRO A 277 -0.15 -4.62 30.44
N LYS A 278 0.59 -4.30 29.37
CA LYS A 278 1.47 -3.13 29.34
C LYS A 278 0.70 -1.88 28.93
N VAL A 279 0.65 -0.89 29.82
CA VAL A 279 0.18 0.45 29.47
C VAL A 279 1.12 1.05 28.42
N ARG A 280 0.63 1.21 27.19
CA ARG A 280 1.39 1.82 26.09
C ARG A 280 0.96 3.27 25.89
N LYS A 281 1.93 4.18 25.82
CA LYS A 281 1.68 5.56 25.39
C LYS A 281 1.40 5.56 23.89
N ASP A 282 0.17 5.88 23.51
CA ASP A 282 -0.19 6.09 22.10
C ASP A 282 0.57 7.29 21.55
N LYS A 283 1.62 7.01 20.77
CA LYS A 283 2.38 8.08 20.13
C LYS A 283 1.54 8.70 19.03
N SER A 284 1.35 10.01 19.13
CA SER A 284 0.43 10.74 18.25
C SER A 284 0.77 10.64 16.75
N TYR A 285 2.03 10.37 16.39
CA TYR A 285 2.44 10.12 15.00
C TYR A 285 2.06 8.72 14.50
N GLN A 286 2.06 7.69 15.36
CA GLN A 286 1.70 6.32 14.98
C GLN A 286 0.21 6.28 14.61
N ARG A 287 -0.63 6.91 15.44
CA ARG A 287 -2.06 7.09 15.14
C ARG A 287 -2.28 7.84 13.83
N ARG A 288 -1.52 8.92 13.58
CA ARG A 288 -1.61 9.67 12.32
C ARG A 288 -1.27 8.81 11.11
N ASN A 289 -0.17 8.06 11.16
CA ASN A 289 0.24 7.18 10.07
C ASN A 289 -0.82 6.11 9.81
N LEU A 290 -1.40 5.52 10.85
CA LEU A 290 -2.45 4.51 10.70
C LEU A 290 -3.75 5.10 10.14
N MET A 291 -4.16 6.29 10.58
CA MET A 291 -5.27 7.01 9.95
C MET A 291 -5.03 7.24 8.46
N GLU A 292 -3.83 7.70 8.08
CA GLU A 292 -3.49 7.91 6.67
C GLU A 292 -3.56 6.61 5.87
N VAL A 293 -3.17 5.49 6.47
CA VAL A 293 -3.31 4.16 5.86
C VAL A 293 -4.78 3.78 5.71
N ILE A 294 -5.59 3.86 6.76
CA ILE A 294 -7.02 3.54 6.71
C ILE A 294 -7.74 4.38 5.67
N GLN A 295 -7.51 5.69 5.71
CA GLN A 295 -8.15 6.62 4.80
C GLN A 295 -7.71 6.41 3.34
N LYS A 296 -6.45 6.01 3.12
CA LYS A 296 -5.97 5.58 1.80
C LYS A 296 -6.69 4.32 1.34
N GLU A 297 -6.86 3.33 2.21
CA GLU A 297 -7.52 2.06 1.84
C GLU A 297 -9.01 2.27 1.56
N LEU A 298 -9.71 3.07 2.36
CA LEU A 298 -11.11 3.42 2.12
C LEU A 298 -11.30 4.14 0.78
N ASP A 299 -10.38 5.03 0.41
CA ASP A 299 -10.37 5.68 -0.90
C ASP A 299 -10.20 4.66 -2.04
N ILE A 300 -9.27 3.71 -1.88
CA ILE A 300 -9.09 2.62 -2.85
C ILE A 300 -10.34 1.74 -2.96
N GLU A 301 -10.97 1.39 -1.84
CA GLU A 301 -12.19 0.58 -1.82
C GLU A 301 -13.39 1.29 -2.44
N ALA A 302 -13.43 2.63 -2.39
CA ALA A 302 -14.40 3.46 -3.09
C ALA A 302 -14.10 3.65 -4.60
N GLY A 303 -13.09 2.94 -5.15
CA GLY A 303 -12.69 3.06 -6.56
C GLY A 303 -11.73 4.22 -6.85
N GLY A 304 -11.24 4.91 -5.82
CA GLY A 304 -10.25 5.96 -5.94
C GLY A 304 -8.81 5.45 -6.04
N ASP A 305 -7.85 6.36 -6.15
CA ASP A 305 -6.43 6.04 -6.38
C ASP A 305 -5.58 6.02 -5.10
N GLY A 306 -6.21 6.07 -3.93
CA GLY A 306 -5.53 6.16 -2.64
C GLY A 306 -4.85 7.51 -2.40
N ARG A 307 -5.19 8.54 -3.17
CA ARG A 307 -4.68 9.92 -3.02
C ARG A 307 -5.79 10.94 -2.78
N PHE A 308 -7.05 10.55 -2.84
CA PHE A 308 -8.22 11.42 -2.69
C PHE A 308 -8.28 12.07 -1.31
N TYR A 309 -7.91 11.36 -0.26
CA TYR A 309 -7.90 11.92 1.09
C TYR A 309 -6.92 13.07 1.30
N LYS A 310 -5.81 13.09 0.53
CA LYS A 310 -4.88 14.22 0.49
C LYS A 310 -5.46 15.41 -0.29
N ARG A 311 -6.42 15.16 -1.18
CA ARG A 311 -7.10 16.18 -2.01
C ARG A 311 -8.20 16.90 -1.21
N ILE A 312 -9.07 16.19 -0.47
CA ILE A 312 -10.12 16.81 0.38
C ILE A 312 -9.52 17.66 1.50
N ALA A 313 -8.43 17.20 2.12
CA ALA A 313 -7.75 17.96 3.18
C ALA A 313 -7.24 19.33 2.71
N LEU A 314 -7.09 19.55 1.39
CA LEU A 314 -6.68 20.80 0.77
C LEU A 314 -7.86 21.63 0.26
N SER A 315 -9.01 21.03 -0.03
CA SER A 315 -10.14 21.68 -0.73
C SER A 315 -11.37 22.01 0.12
N SER A 316 -11.47 21.59 1.38
CA SER A 316 -12.61 21.94 2.25
C SER A 316 -12.23 22.97 3.32
N PRO A 317 -12.77 24.21 3.26
CA PRO A 317 -12.68 25.18 4.34
C PRO A 317 -13.59 24.84 5.53
N THR A 318 -14.64 24.03 5.33
CA THR A 318 -15.76 23.87 6.28
C THR A 318 -15.87 22.50 6.95
N GLY A 319 -15.01 21.52 6.66
CA GLY A 319 -14.82 20.35 7.54
C GLY A 319 -16.04 19.44 7.76
N GLN A 320 -17.07 19.49 6.91
CA GLN A 320 -18.14 18.48 6.93
C GLN A 320 -17.76 17.29 6.05
N ILE A 321 -17.59 16.14 6.69
CA ILE A 321 -17.54 14.83 6.02
C ILE A 321 -18.94 14.25 6.13
N SER A 322 -19.72 14.31 5.05
CA SER A 322 -20.95 13.52 4.92
C SER A 322 -20.57 12.12 4.44
N LEU A 323 -20.88 11.10 5.25
CA LEU A 323 -20.82 9.70 4.82
C LEU A 323 -21.86 9.46 3.69
N PRO A 324 -21.62 8.57 2.72
CA PRO A 324 -22.61 8.25 1.71
C PRO A 324 -23.74 7.41 2.33
N CYS A 325 -24.93 7.99 2.45
CA CYS A 325 -26.16 7.24 2.69
C CYS A 325 -26.67 6.63 1.37
N HIS A 326 -27.17 5.39 1.45
CA HIS A 326 -27.78 4.64 0.36
C HIS A 326 -28.99 5.37 -0.27
N PRO A 327 -29.32 5.08 -1.54
CA PRO A 327 -30.41 5.76 -2.23
C PRO A 327 -31.75 5.18 -1.78
N ASN A 328 -32.73 6.06 -1.55
CA ASN A 328 -34.13 5.73 -1.83
C ASN A 328 -34.86 6.95 -2.38
N PRO A 329 -35.92 6.72 -3.17
CA PRO A 329 -36.30 7.60 -4.27
C PRO A 329 -37.45 8.56 -3.91
N GLU A 330 -37.68 9.48 -4.85
CA GLU A 330 -38.86 10.33 -5.03
C GLU A 330 -38.99 11.59 -4.14
N SER A 331 -38.74 12.75 -4.74
CA SER A 331 -39.78 13.78 -4.88
C SER A 331 -39.34 14.90 -5.82
N SER A 332 -40.30 15.26 -6.65
CA SER A 332 -40.39 16.33 -7.64
C SER A 332 -40.28 17.74 -7.05
N GLY A 333 -39.83 18.71 -7.86
CA GLY A 333 -40.09 20.13 -7.60
C GLY A 333 -39.06 21.12 -8.16
N ASP A 334 -39.37 21.64 -9.35
CA ASP A 334 -39.06 22.95 -9.95
C ASP A 334 -38.03 23.91 -9.32
N GLY A 335 -37.04 24.28 -10.16
CA GLY A 335 -36.87 25.66 -10.66
C GLY A 335 -36.49 26.79 -9.71
N ALA A 336 -35.21 27.20 -9.73
CA ALA A 336 -34.78 28.60 -9.79
C ALA A 336 -33.28 28.71 -10.11
N ARG A 337 -32.96 29.29 -11.27
CA ARG A 337 -31.63 29.80 -11.62
C ARG A 337 -31.49 31.17 -10.99
N GLU A 338 -30.62 31.31 -10.00
CA GLU A 338 -30.13 32.63 -9.57
C GLU A 338 -28.63 32.74 -9.87
N ASN A 339 -28.32 33.74 -10.70
CA ASN A 339 -26.97 34.19 -11.02
C ASN A 339 -26.32 34.76 -9.76
N ILE A 340 -25.21 34.19 -9.31
CA ILE A 340 -24.34 34.82 -8.33
C ILE A 340 -23.18 35.45 -9.10
N ASN A 341 -23.15 36.79 -9.06
CA ASN A 341 -22.07 37.60 -9.58
C ASN A 341 -20.76 37.29 -8.85
N ASP A 342 -19.72 37.19 -9.66
CA ASP A 342 -18.30 37.11 -9.31
C ASP A 342 -17.85 38.51 -8.85
N ASP A 343 -17.81 38.73 -7.53
CA ASP A 343 -17.11 39.86 -6.91
C ASP A 343 -16.01 39.30 -6.00
N GLY A 344 -14.76 39.63 -6.37
CA GLY A 344 -13.56 39.21 -5.68
C GLY A 344 -13.52 39.71 -4.23
N CYS A 345 -13.68 38.79 -3.29
CA CYS A 345 -13.50 39.07 -1.86
C CYS A 345 -12.04 38.80 -1.47
N GLU A 346 -11.27 39.87 -1.26
CA GLU A 346 -9.97 39.82 -0.59
C GLU A 346 -10.17 39.34 0.85
N VAL A 347 -9.84 38.07 1.12
CA VAL A 347 -9.94 37.49 2.47
C VAL A 347 -8.81 38.05 3.33
N GLU A 348 -9.17 38.94 4.27
CA GLU A 348 -8.25 39.58 5.22
C GLU A 348 -7.35 38.56 5.95
N GLU A 349 -6.09 38.92 6.23
CA GLU A 349 -5.11 38.05 6.91
C GLU A 349 -5.60 37.53 8.28
N HIS A 350 -6.49 38.27 8.95
CA HIS A 350 -7.09 37.88 10.23
C HIS A 350 -7.94 36.59 10.11
N ASP A 351 -8.64 36.41 9.00
CA ASP A 351 -9.48 35.24 8.74
C ASP A 351 -8.64 33.99 8.46
N GLN A 352 -7.49 34.15 7.80
CA GLN A 352 -6.59 33.03 7.51
C GLN A 352 -6.00 32.40 8.77
N GLU A 353 -5.71 33.19 9.80
CA GLU A 353 -5.17 32.66 11.08
C GLU A 353 -6.24 31.93 11.88
N THR A 354 -7.48 32.43 11.89
CA THR A 354 -8.64 31.79 12.52
C THR A 354 -8.93 30.44 11.87
N ILE A 355 -8.99 30.38 10.54
CA ILE A 355 -9.16 29.14 9.77
C ILE A 355 -8.03 28.13 10.07
N LYS A 356 -6.77 28.60 10.18
CA LYS A 356 -5.64 27.72 10.56
C LYS A 356 -5.80 27.16 11.96
N LYS A 357 -6.26 27.96 12.94
CA LYS A 357 -6.49 27.53 14.32
C LYS A 357 -7.62 26.50 14.40
N GLU A 358 -8.73 26.72 13.71
CA GLU A 358 -9.86 25.77 13.66
C GLU A 358 -9.48 24.45 12.99
N ARG A 359 -8.78 24.48 11.84
CA ARG A 359 -8.29 23.25 11.17
C ARG A 359 -7.35 22.45 12.08
N LYS A 360 -6.50 23.11 12.88
CA LYS A 360 -5.66 22.44 13.87
C LYS A 360 -6.51 21.79 14.98
N ARG A 361 -7.54 22.47 15.46
CA ARG A 361 -8.47 21.96 16.48
C ARG A 361 -9.24 20.75 15.98
N LEU A 362 -9.83 20.80 14.78
CA LEU A 362 -10.55 19.69 14.16
C LEU A 362 -9.65 18.47 13.93
N LYS A 363 -8.43 18.68 13.41
CA LYS A 363 -7.45 17.60 13.26
C LYS A 363 -7.06 16.97 14.60
N LYS A 364 -6.98 17.76 15.66
CA LYS A 364 -6.74 17.23 17.01
C LYS A 364 -7.93 16.41 17.49
N GLN A 365 -9.15 16.92 17.34
CA GLN A 365 -10.38 16.23 17.72
C GLN A 365 -10.56 14.91 16.99
N GLN A 366 -10.37 14.86 15.67
CA GLN A 366 -10.38 13.61 14.90
C GLN A 366 -9.34 12.60 15.43
N ARG A 367 -8.15 13.07 15.81
CA ARG A 367 -7.09 12.22 16.37
C ARG A 367 -7.38 11.72 17.78
N ASP A 368 -8.12 12.49 18.55
CA ASP A 368 -8.54 12.12 19.90
C ASP A 368 -9.74 11.15 19.85
N GLN A 369 -10.57 11.21 18.81
CA GLN A 369 -11.64 10.23 18.54
C GLN A 369 -11.13 8.91 17.93
N PHE A 370 -9.94 8.92 17.32
CA PHE A 370 -9.30 7.73 16.76
C PHE A 370 -8.53 6.96 17.84
N VAL A 371 -9.31 6.37 18.73
CA VAL A 371 -8.86 5.58 19.85
C VAL A 371 -9.76 4.36 19.97
N VAL A 372 -9.23 3.31 20.58
CA VAL A 372 -9.97 2.07 20.86
C VAL A 372 -9.94 1.80 22.36
N PRO A 373 -11.00 1.17 22.91
CA PRO A 373 -10.98 0.69 24.29
C PRO A 373 -9.78 -0.22 24.56
N ARG A 374 -9.16 -0.05 25.74
CA ARG A 374 -8.02 -0.85 26.19
C ARG A 374 -8.21 -1.27 27.63
N LEU A 375 -7.98 -2.55 27.90
CA LEU A 375 -8.00 -3.13 29.23
C LEU A 375 -6.58 -3.59 29.57
N ASN A 376 -6.02 -3.00 30.64
CA ASN A 376 -4.61 -3.18 31.01
C ASN A 376 -4.44 -4.38 31.94
N THR A 377 -4.57 -5.58 31.40
CA THR A 377 -4.55 -6.83 32.17
C THR A 377 -4.03 -7.98 31.31
N LEU A 378 -3.57 -9.04 31.98
CA LEU A 378 -3.31 -10.32 31.34
C LEU A 378 -4.63 -11.04 31.04
N LEU A 379 -4.62 -11.91 30.03
CA LEU A 379 -5.68 -12.89 29.83
C LEU A 379 -5.28 -14.17 30.58
N ASP A 380 -5.75 -14.30 31.81
CA ASP A 380 -5.51 -15.43 32.70
C ASP A 380 -6.78 -15.78 33.50
N SER A 381 -6.68 -16.66 34.50
CA SER A 381 -7.83 -17.01 35.34
C SER A 381 -8.39 -15.82 36.13
N GLN A 382 -7.54 -14.86 36.52
CA GLN A 382 -8.01 -13.66 37.22
C GLN A 382 -8.82 -12.76 36.28
N PHE A 383 -8.44 -12.70 35.01
CA PHE A 383 -9.25 -12.01 33.99
C PHE A 383 -10.66 -12.58 33.92
N GLU A 384 -10.79 -13.90 33.88
CA GLU A 384 -12.09 -14.57 33.82
C GLU A 384 -12.96 -14.25 35.05
N GLU A 385 -12.37 -14.22 36.24
CA GLU A 385 -13.08 -13.87 37.48
C GLU A 385 -13.58 -12.42 37.50
N HIS A 386 -12.77 -11.47 37.03
CA HIS A 386 -13.07 -10.03 37.14
C HIS A 386 -13.77 -9.44 35.90
N HIS A 387 -13.63 -10.09 34.74
CA HIS A 387 -14.08 -9.62 33.43
C HIS A 387 -14.80 -10.73 32.64
N GLY A 388 -15.44 -11.68 33.34
CA GLY A 388 -16.21 -12.76 32.71
C GLY A 388 -17.34 -12.28 31.82
N ASP A 389 -17.95 -11.13 32.16
CA ASP A 389 -18.96 -10.43 31.35
C ASP A 389 -18.41 -10.01 29.98
N MET A 390 -17.15 -9.57 29.92
CA MET A 390 -16.48 -9.23 28.66
C MET A 390 -16.21 -10.47 27.80
N LEU A 391 -15.86 -11.61 28.42
CA LEU A 391 -15.69 -12.88 27.70
C LEU A 391 -17.02 -13.40 27.16
N GLU A 392 -18.07 -13.35 27.97
CA GLU A 392 -19.42 -13.78 27.58
C GLU A 392 -20.02 -12.86 26.51
N GLY A 393 -19.80 -11.55 26.63
CA GLY A 393 -20.23 -10.56 25.66
C GLY A 393 -19.44 -10.60 24.36
N ALA A 394 -18.17 -11.02 24.36
CA ALA A 394 -17.34 -10.99 23.16
C ALA A 394 -17.89 -11.93 22.08
N SER A 395 -17.80 -11.48 20.83
CA SER A 395 -18.16 -12.30 19.67
C SER A 395 -17.05 -13.30 19.32
N ILE A 396 -15.79 -12.91 19.51
CA ILE A 396 -14.60 -13.71 19.17
C ILE A 396 -13.39 -13.19 19.96
N LEU A 397 -12.47 -14.09 20.31
CA LEU A 397 -11.15 -13.74 20.82
C LEU A 397 -10.11 -13.85 19.70
N ILE A 398 -9.28 -12.82 19.52
CA ILE A 398 -8.26 -12.82 18.48
C ILE A 398 -6.88 -12.47 19.03
N GLY A 399 -5.83 -12.89 18.32
CA GLY A 399 -4.46 -12.44 18.61
C GLY A 399 -3.52 -12.71 17.44
N MET A 400 -2.91 -11.65 16.91
CA MET A 400 -1.95 -11.78 15.80
C MET A 400 -0.52 -11.62 16.32
N HIS A 401 0.24 -12.71 16.32
CA HIS A 401 1.52 -12.82 17.02
C HIS A 401 1.45 -12.49 18.51
N PRO A 402 0.52 -13.13 19.26
CA PRO A 402 0.26 -12.76 20.65
C PRO A 402 1.30 -13.34 21.64
N ASP A 403 2.47 -13.78 21.16
CA ASP A 403 3.56 -14.34 21.97
C ASP A 403 3.04 -15.34 23.03
N GLN A 404 3.29 -15.08 24.32
CA GLN A 404 2.86 -15.92 25.44
C GLN A 404 1.34 -16.04 25.62
N ALA A 405 0.55 -15.11 25.06
CA ALA A 405 -0.90 -15.16 25.12
C ALA A 405 -1.54 -16.09 24.08
N THR A 406 -0.75 -16.70 23.18
CA THR A 406 -1.30 -17.59 22.12
C THR A 406 -2.18 -18.70 22.68
N GLU A 407 -1.67 -19.46 23.65
CA GLU A 407 -2.41 -20.57 24.26
C GLU A 407 -3.54 -20.11 25.18
N PRO A 408 -3.33 -19.11 26.08
CA PRO A 408 -4.43 -18.54 26.88
C PRO A 408 -5.63 -18.07 26.05
N ILE A 409 -5.42 -17.50 24.86
CA ILE A 409 -6.52 -17.12 23.95
C ILE A 409 -7.34 -18.35 23.55
N VAL A 410 -6.66 -19.41 23.11
CA VAL A 410 -7.31 -20.64 22.65
C VAL A 410 -8.07 -21.30 23.80
N ASP A 411 -7.44 -21.42 24.97
CA ASP A 411 -8.03 -22.11 26.12
C ASP A 411 -9.23 -21.37 26.69
N MET A 412 -9.13 -20.04 26.81
CA MET A 412 -10.24 -19.22 27.26
C MET A 412 -11.40 -19.27 26.25
N ALA A 413 -11.11 -19.18 24.95
CA ALA A 413 -12.14 -19.25 23.92
C ALA A 413 -12.87 -20.60 23.95
N LEU A 414 -12.13 -21.72 24.01
CA LEU A 414 -12.73 -23.06 24.08
C LEU A 414 -13.54 -23.25 25.37
N LYS A 415 -13.01 -22.82 26.53
CA LYS A 415 -13.71 -22.87 27.82
C LYS A 415 -15.04 -22.13 27.80
N HIS A 416 -15.07 -20.94 27.18
CA HIS A 416 -16.28 -20.11 27.07
C HIS A 416 -17.11 -20.39 25.81
N LYS A 417 -16.79 -21.43 25.04
CA LYS A 417 -17.49 -21.80 23.80
C LYS A 417 -17.55 -20.66 22.78
N LYS A 418 -16.47 -19.88 22.71
CA LYS A 418 -16.32 -18.75 21.78
C LYS A 418 -15.45 -19.14 20.60
N PRO A 419 -15.73 -18.61 19.39
CA PRO A 419 -14.77 -18.66 18.30
C PRO A 419 -13.45 -17.97 18.70
N PHE A 420 -12.37 -18.36 18.04
CA PHE A 420 -11.12 -17.62 18.11
C PHE A 420 -10.39 -17.62 16.77
N ALA A 421 -9.45 -16.68 16.63
CA ALA A 421 -8.46 -16.71 15.56
C ALA A 421 -7.11 -16.16 16.05
N VAL A 422 -6.06 -16.99 15.96
CA VAL A 422 -4.71 -16.63 16.38
C VAL A 422 -3.69 -16.85 15.27
N VAL A 423 -2.66 -16.00 15.21
CA VAL A 423 -1.48 -16.22 14.35
C VAL A 423 -0.27 -16.50 15.26
N PRO A 424 0.01 -17.76 15.61
CA PRO A 424 1.12 -18.12 16.49
C PRO A 424 2.45 -17.73 15.87
N CYS A 425 3.45 -17.32 16.67
CA CYS A 425 4.79 -17.00 16.16
C CYS A 425 5.92 -17.60 17.00
N CYS A 426 5.82 -17.50 18.32
CA CYS A 426 6.87 -17.88 19.26
C CYS A 426 6.40 -19.04 20.13
N VAL A 427 7.25 -20.06 20.27
CA VAL A 427 6.91 -21.31 20.96
C VAL A 427 7.05 -21.19 22.47
N PHE A 428 8.07 -20.46 22.94
CA PHE A 428 8.42 -20.37 24.36
C PHE A 428 8.54 -21.76 25.01
N GLY A 429 9.23 -22.70 24.36
CA GLY A 429 9.30 -24.11 24.80
C GLY A 429 9.86 -24.28 26.22
N GLN A 430 10.84 -23.46 26.62
CA GLN A 430 11.37 -23.46 27.99
C GLN A 430 10.36 -22.99 29.04
N GLU A 431 9.45 -22.07 28.67
CA GLU A 431 8.38 -21.59 29.57
C GLU A 431 7.17 -22.54 29.56
N ASN A 432 7.05 -23.40 28.54
CA ASN A 432 5.92 -24.32 28.38
C ASN A 432 6.38 -25.78 28.20
N PRO A 433 7.18 -26.33 29.14
CA PRO A 433 7.76 -27.67 29.03
C PRO A 433 6.73 -28.80 29.15
N HIS A 434 5.48 -28.47 29.49
CA HIS A 434 4.37 -29.41 29.62
C HIS A 434 3.67 -29.71 28.29
N ARG A 435 3.85 -28.87 27.25
CA ARG A 435 3.16 -29.07 25.96
C ARG A 435 3.64 -30.34 25.28
N ARG A 436 2.71 -31.19 24.88
CA ARG A 436 2.97 -32.45 24.17
C ARG A 436 2.00 -32.56 22.99
N LEU A 437 2.53 -32.98 21.86
CA LEU A 437 1.71 -33.45 20.73
C LEU A 437 1.02 -34.77 21.11
N SER A 438 0.01 -35.14 20.35
CA SER A 438 -0.79 -36.36 20.55
C SER A 438 0.04 -37.63 20.43
N ASN A 439 1.17 -37.58 19.69
CA ASN A 439 2.14 -38.67 19.60
C ASN A 439 3.17 -38.69 20.75
N GLY A 440 3.04 -37.81 21.74
CA GLY A 440 3.97 -37.65 22.87
C GLY A 440 5.19 -36.77 22.61
N GLY A 441 5.34 -36.23 21.39
CA GLY A 441 6.45 -35.34 21.02
C GLY A 441 6.42 -34.00 21.74
N GLU A 442 7.61 -33.42 21.96
CA GLU A 442 7.75 -32.07 22.53
C GLU A 442 7.40 -30.98 21.51
N VAL A 443 6.91 -29.83 22.00
CA VAL A 443 6.52 -28.69 21.17
C VAL A 443 7.66 -27.66 21.14
N ASN A 444 8.54 -27.75 20.13
CA ASN A 444 9.77 -26.94 20.06
C ASN A 444 9.82 -25.98 18.85
N THR A 445 9.05 -26.25 17.79
CA THR A 445 8.96 -25.40 16.60
C THR A 445 7.60 -24.72 16.49
N THR A 446 7.49 -23.65 15.70
CA THR A 446 6.20 -22.97 15.49
C THR A 446 5.19 -23.90 14.81
N LEU A 447 5.65 -24.84 13.98
CA LEU A 447 4.78 -25.85 13.36
C LEU A 447 4.29 -26.86 14.39
N ASP A 448 5.14 -27.28 15.35
CA ASP A 448 4.70 -28.11 16.48
C ASP A 448 3.67 -27.36 17.32
N LEU A 449 3.85 -26.05 17.54
CA LEU A 449 2.87 -25.25 18.28
C LEU A 449 1.54 -25.19 17.53
N ILE A 450 1.56 -24.96 16.22
CA ILE A 450 0.34 -24.98 15.40
C ILE A 450 -0.33 -26.35 15.48
N GLN A 451 0.43 -27.43 15.35
CA GLN A 451 -0.10 -28.78 15.43
C GLN A 451 -0.69 -29.06 16.84
N TYR A 452 0.02 -28.68 17.89
CA TYR A 452 -0.45 -28.76 19.27
C TYR A 452 -1.79 -28.04 19.47
N LEU A 453 -1.94 -26.81 18.93
CA LEU A 453 -3.19 -26.06 19.01
C LEU A 453 -4.32 -26.73 18.22
N MET A 454 -4.03 -27.29 17.05
CA MET A 454 -4.99 -28.04 16.23
C MET A 454 -5.48 -29.33 16.89
N GLU A 455 -4.65 -29.92 17.76
CA GLU A 455 -4.96 -31.15 18.51
C GLU A 455 -5.70 -30.88 19.82
N LYS A 456 -5.86 -29.61 20.25
CA LYS A 456 -6.60 -29.30 21.47
C LYS A 456 -8.06 -29.73 21.33
N ASP A 457 -8.56 -30.33 22.40
CA ASP A 457 -9.85 -30.97 22.43
C ASP A 457 -11.00 -29.96 22.27
N THR A 458 -11.84 -30.19 21.25
CA THR A 458 -13.07 -29.43 20.99
C THR A 458 -14.30 -30.14 21.56
N SER A 459 -14.14 -31.34 22.12
CA SER A 459 -15.23 -32.23 22.53
C SER A 459 -15.92 -31.86 23.85
N ASN A 460 -15.46 -30.80 24.55
CA ASN A 460 -16.11 -30.21 25.73
C ASN A 460 -17.45 -29.49 25.42
N GLY A 461 -18.28 -30.07 24.55
CA GLY A 461 -19.67 -29.70 24.34
C GLY A 461 -19.93 -28.69 23.23
N VAL A 462 -18.99 -28.50 22.29
CA VAL A 462 -19.21 -27.66 21.10
C VAL A 462 -18.82 -28.47 19.86
N LEU A 463 -19.83 -28.91 19.09
CA LEU A 463 -19.60 -29.40 17.73
C LEU A 463 -18.95 -28.26 16.94
N GLY A 464 -17.65 -28.31 16.70
CA GLY A 464 -16.94 -27.33 15.88
C GLY A 464 -15.62 -27.93 15.45
N THR A 465 -14.98 -27.31 14.46
CA THR A 465 -13.76 -27.85 13.85
C THR A 465 -12.62 -26.84 13.99
N MET A 466 -11.43 -27.34 14.37
CA MET A 466 -10.20 -26.56 14.31
C MET A 466 -9.74 -26.45 12.86
N HIS A 467 -9.39 -25.24 12.45
CA HIS A 467 -8.93 -24.94 11.10
C HIS A 467 -7.62 -24.18 11.14
N LYS A 468 -6.85 -24.30 10.04
CA LYS A 468 -5.69 -23.46 9.79
C LYS A 468 -5.68 -22.99 8.34
N GLU A 469 -5.25 -21.76 8.12
CA GLU A 469 -5.13 -21.15 6.80
C GLU A 469 -3.88 -20.29 6.67
N PHE A 470 -3.43 -20.05 5.44
CA PHE A 470 -2.31 -19.16 5.14
C PHE A 470 -2.81 -17.77 4.75
N LEU A 471 -2.25 -16.75 5.39
CA LEU A 471 -2.51 -15.34 5.10
C LEU A 471 -1.44 -14.78 4.15
N ALA A 472 -1.83 -13.90 3.23
CA ALA A 472 -0.97 -13.42 2.15
C ALA A 472 0.01 -12.31 2.59
N PHE A 473 0.82 -12.54 3.62
CA PHE A 473 1.86 -11.61 4.07
C PHE A 473 3.19 -12.31 4.41
N ASP A 474 4.27 -11.53 4.43
CA ASP A 474 5.63 -12.00 4.72
C ASP A 474 5.82 -12.40 6.20
N GLY A 475 6.56 -13.48 6.45
CA GLY A 475 6.85 -13.99 7.79
C GLY A 475 5.93 -15.15 8.20
N MET A 476 5.73 -15.33 9.50
CA MET A 476 4.82 -16.35 10.03
C MET A 476 3.38 -15.97 9.72
N ASN A 477 2.70 -16.73 8.86
CA ASN A 477 1.45 -16.31 8.24
C ASN A 477 0.34 -17.37 8.35
N ILE A 478 0.47 -18.33 9.25
CA ILE A 478 -0.58 -19.32 9.51
C ILE A 478 -1.51 -18.78 10.59
N VAL A 479 -2.79 -18.67 10.27
CA VAL A 479 -3.85 -18.48 11.26
C VAL A 479 -4.38 -19.84 11.69
N VAL A 480 -4.53 -20.04 12.99
CA VAL A 480 -5.27 -21.15 13.61
C VAL A 480 -6.56 -20.56 14.15
N PHE A 481 -7.69 -21.16 13.80
CA PHE A 481 -8.98 -20.63 14.18
C PHE A 481 -9.99 -21.73 14.43
N TYR A 482 -10.99 -21.38 15.24
CA TYR A 482 -12.09 -22.25 15.59
C TYR A 482 -13.40 -21.56 15.29
N ARG A 483 -14.32 -22.29 14.67
CA ARG A 483 -15.69 -21.86 14.45
C ARG A 483 -16.64 -22.90 15.06
N PRO A 484 -17.57 -22.51 15.95
CA PRO A 484 -18.62 -23.40 16.39
C PRO A 484 -19.51 -23.73 15.19
N SER A 485 -19.88 -25.00 15.03
CA SER A 485 -20.88 -25.40 14.04
C SER A 485 -22.19 -24.67 14.35
N PRO A 486 -22.99 -24.31 13.32
CA PRO A 486 -24.32 -23.79 13.56
C PRO A 486 -25.07 -24.82 14.41
N THR A 487 -25.51 -24.43 15.60
CA THR A 487 -26.54 -25.19 16.30
C THR A 487 -27.73 -25.22 15.34
N GLU A 488 -28.16 -26.42 14.94
CA GLU A 488 -29.46 -26.57 14.27
C GLU A 488 -30.48 -25.87 15.15
N SER A 489 -30.94 -24.71 14.69
CA SER A 489 -31.97 -23.94 15.37
C SER A 489 -33.20 -24.83 15.41
N SER A 490 -33.50 -25.36 16.59
CA SER A 490 -34.82 -25.89 16.90
C SER A 490 -35.80 -24.71 16.90
N GLN A 491 -36.37 -24.42 15.74
CA GLN A 491 -37.78 -24.06 15.53
C GLN A 491 -38.09 -23.91 14.05
#